data_AF-A0A6A6F7G2-F1
#
_entry.id   AF-A0A6A6F7G2-F1
#
_cell.length_a   1.000
_cell.length_b   1.000
_cell.length_c   1.000
_cell.angle_alpha   90.00
_cell.angle_beta   90.00
_cell.angle_gamma   90.00
#
_symmetry.space_group_name_H-M   'P 1'
#
loop_
_entity.id
_entity.type
_entity.pdbx_description
1 polymer ?
#
loop_
_entity_poly.entity_id
_entity_poly.type
_entity_poly.pdbx_seq_one_letter_code
_entity_poly.pdbx_strand_id
1 'polypeptide(L)'
;MSLSLSRVFKGPSVPRLRATAVAARRTFSTPVNDSFSPLPAAPPPSAASHGAALWQAVNARAPRYDWTKDEIRELYNTPLMELAHQSGVIHRRFHSASAVQMCTLMNIKTGGCSEDCSYCAQSTRYNTGLKAEKMSPVDEVLKAARIAKDNGSTRFCMGAAWRDMRGRKTSLKNVKAMVEGIRAMEMEVCVTLGMIDQNQAEELKQAGLTAYNHNVDTSREHYPSVITTRTYDERLQTLSNVRNAGINVCSGGILGLGETPEDHVGLLYTVATLPAHPESFPVNALVPIKGTPLGDDPKRKRISFDAILRTIATARLVMPATIIRIAAGRTTMSEAEQILCFSAGANAVFTGEKMLTTDAVGWDTDKAMFERYGLVPMKSFERGGFREASWADMKQSIMPDISSTTASSVAP
;
A
#
# COMPACT_ATOMS: atom_id res chain seq x y z
N MET A 1 -53.07 -70.06 23.52
CA MET A 1 -53.41 -70.50 24.90
C MET A 1 -53.17 -69.33 25.83
N SER A 2 -54.20 -69.02 26.60
CA SER A 2 -54.25 -68.01 27.66
C SER A 2 -53.14 -68.25 28.70
N LEU A 3 -52.56 -67.18 29.27
CA LEU A 3 -52.61 -66.93 30.71
C LEU A 3 -51.89 -65.62 31.08
N SER A 4 -52.70 -64.75 31.66
CA SER A 4 -52.36 -63.61 32.51
C SER A 4 -51.62 -64.06 33.78
N LEU A 5 -50.67 -63.26 34.28
CA LEU A 5 -50.65 -62.86 35.69
C LEU A 5 -49.64 -61.73 35.97
N SER A 6 -50.22 -60.63 36.42
CA SER A 6 -49.60 -59.43 36.96
C SER A 6 -48.78 -59.72 38.22
N ARG A 7 -47.60 -59.08 38.34
CA ARG A 7 -47.07 -58.64 39.64
C ARG A 7 -46.45 -57.25 39.52
N VAL A 8 -47.01 -56.36 40.33
CA VAL A 8 -46.55 -54.99 40.59
C VAL A 8 -45.38 -55.05 41.57
N PHE A 9 -44.29 -54.34 41.26
CA PHE A 9 -43.40 -53.78 42.28
C PHE A 9 -43.12 -52.31 41.94
N LYS A 10 -43.45 -51.45 42.91
CA LYS A 10 -43.20 -50.00 42.90
C LYS A 10 -41.69 -49.73 42.93
N GLY A 11 -41.20 -49.01 41.93
CA GLY A 11 -39.91 -48.31 41.92
C GLY A 11 -40.14 -46.79 41.88
N PRO A 12 -39.14 -45.98 42.30
CA PRO A 12 -39.36 -44.65 42.88
C PRO A 12 -39.76 -43.59 41.87
N SER A 13 -40.53 -42.61 42.33
CA SER A 13 -40.92 -41.40 41.61
C SER A 13 -39.70 -40.52 41.34
N VAL A 14 -39.21 -40.54 40.10
CA VAL A 14 -38.22 -39.56 39.61
C VAL A 14 -38.99 -38.32 39.16
N PRO A 15 -38.64 -37.11 39.68
CA PRO A 15 -39.37 -35.89 39.35
C PRO A 15 -39.19 -35.55 37.87
N ARG A 16 -40.29 -35.24 37.18
CA ARG A 16 -40.25 -34.64 35.85
C ARG A 16 -39.51 -33.31 35.94
N LEU A 17 -38.30 -33.25 35.39
CA LEU A 17 -37.63 -32.00 35.05
C LEU A 17 -38.56 -31.21 34.10
N ARG A 18 -39.21 -30.18 34.65
CA ARG A 18 -39.78 -29.10 33.83
C ARG A 18 -38.59 -28.42 33.15
N ALA A 19 -38.45 -28.64 31.85
CA ALA A 19 -37.63 -27.76 31.03
C ALA A 19 -38.27 -26.37 31.07
N THR A 20 -37.75 -25.48 31.92
CA THR A 20 -37.96 -24.05 31.77
C THR A 20 -37.23 -23.65 30.49
N ALA A 21 -37.97 -23.57 29.39
CA ALA A 21 -37.52 -22.83 28.23
C ALA A 21 -37.37 -21.36 28.66
N VAL A 22 -36.18 -20.98 29.12
CA VAL A 22 -35.80 -19.57 29.17
C VAL A 22 -35.58 -19.17 27.72
N ALA A 23 -36.67 -18.81 27.06
CA ALA A 23 -36.62 -18.03 25.85
C ALA A 23 -36.01 -16.67 26.24
N ALA A 24 -34.69 -16.57 26.22
CA ALA A 24 -34.02 -15.29 26.17
C ALA A 24 -34.33 -14.70 24.79
N ARG A 25 -35.54 -14.12 24.65
CA ARG A 25 -35.81 -13.15 23.61
C ARG A 25 -34.77 -12.06 23.83
N ARG A 26 -33.76 -11.99 22.95
CA ARG A 26 -33.04 -10.73 22.78
C ARG A 26 -34.10 -9.72 22.40
N THR A 27 -34.48 -8.87 23.34
CA THR A 27 -35.20 -7.64 23.02
C THR A 27 -34.25 -6.87 22.12
N PHE A 28 -34.47 -6.92 20.81
CA PHE A 28 -34.13 -5.77 20.00
C PHE A 28 -34.72 -4.59 20.75
N SER A 29 -33.87 -3.69 21.23
CA SER A 29 -34.34 -2.46 21.85
C SER A 29 -35.38 -1.89 20.91
N THR A 30 -36.61 -1.74 21.40
CA THR A 30 -37.62 -0.93 20.72
C THR A 30 -36.92 0.37 20.35
N PRO A 31 -37.05 0.88 19.10
CA PRO A 31 -36.66 2.24 18.84
C PRO A 31 -37.40 3.07 19.88
N VAL A 32 -36.68 3.72 20.77
CA VAL A 32 -37.28 4.81 21.53
C VAL A 32 -37.83 5.71 20.43
N ASN A 33 -39.13 6.02 20.47
CA ASN A 33 -39.67 7.14 19.72
C ASN A 33 -39.00 8.39 20.33
N ASP A 34 -37.73 8.58 20.00
CA ASP A 34 -37.10 9.87 20.09
C ASP A 34 -37.89 10.69 19.11
N SER A 35 -38.76 11.54 19.65
CA SER A 35 -39.24 12.68 18.91
C SER A 35 -37.95 13.35 18.46
N PHE A 36 -37.57 13.21 17.18
CA PHE A 36 -36.44 13.91 16.57
C PHE A 36 -36.76 15.39 16.70
N SER A 37 -36.53 15.94 17.89
CA SER A 37 -36.31 17.34 18.08
C SER A 37 -35.14 17.61 17.16
N PRO A 38 -35.25 18.51 16.17
CA PRO A 38 -34.10 18.90 15.40
C PRO A 38 -33.07 19.33 16.44
N LEU A 39 -32.02 18.53 16.62
CA LEU A 39 -30.88 18.94 17.43
C LEU A 39 -30.51 20.31 16.83
N PRO A 40 -30.53 21.40 17.61
CA PRO A 40 -30.16 22.69 17.08
C PRO A 40 -28.80 22.49 16.42
N ALA A 41 -28.70 22.83 15.13
CA ALA A 41 -27.50 22.60 14.36
C ALA A 41 -26.36 23.23 15.15
N ALA A 42 -25.52 22.37 15.76
CA ALA A 42 -24.39 22.86 16.51
C ALA A 42 -23.55 23.64 15.50
N PRO A 43 -23.08 24.85 15.85
CA PRO A 43 -22.14 25.55 15.00
C PRO A 43 -20.98 24.59 14.67
N PRO A 44 -20.45 24.61 13.43
CA PRO A 44 -19.37 23.72 13.06
C PRO A 44 -18.26 23.80 14.12
N PRO A 45 -17.71 22.65 14.56
CA PRO A 45 -16.71 22.63 15.62
C PRO A 45 -15.60 23.63 15.30
N SER A 46 -15.22 24.45 16.29
CA SER A 46 -14.16 25.43 16.08
C SER A 46 -12.84 24.70 15.78
N ALA A 47 -11.95 25.35 15.03
CA ALA A 47 -10.63 24.79 14.71
C ALA A 47 -9.85 24.28 15.94
N ALA A 48 -10.18 24.79 17.13
CA ALA A 48 -9.56 24.42 18.40
C ALA A 48 -9.96 23.02 18.94
N SER A 49 -10.95 22.32 18.35
CA SER A 49 -11.31 20.95 18.77
C SER A 49 -10.56 19.86 18.03
N HIS A 50 -9.86 20.19 16.94
CA HIS A 50 -9.02 19.27 16.18
C HIS A 50 -7.56 19.58 16.55
N GLY A 51 -6.73 18.55 16.71
CA GLY A 51 -5.30 18.77 16.87
C GLY A 51 -4.75 19.61 15.71
N ALA A 52 -3.73 20.44 15.98
CA ALA A 52 -3.25 21.42 15.03
C ALA A 52 -2.80 20.77 13.71
N ALA A 53 -2.21 19.58 13.76
CA ALA A 53 -1.77 18.84 12.58
C ALA A 53 -2.95 18.33 11.76
N LEU A 54 -4.00 17.78 12.40
CA LEU A 54 -5.19 17.28 11.70
C LEU A 54 -5.92 18.40 10.97
N TRP A 55 -6.11 19.53 11.65
CA TRP A 55 -6.79 20.67 11.03
C TRP A 55 -6.01 21.19 9.82
N GLN A 56 -4.68 21.30 9.92
CA GLN A 56 -3.83 21.72 8.81
C GLN A 56 -3.85 20.72 7.65
N ALA A 57 -3.76 19.42 7.94
CA ALA A 57 -3.81 18.36 6.93
C ALA A 57 -5.13 18.40 6.14
N VAL A 58 -6.26 18.49 6.83
CA VAL A 58 -7.61 18.51 6.24
C VAL A 58 -7.88 19.76 5.41
N ASN A 59 -7.24 20.88 5.73
CA ASN A 59 -7.40 22.14 5.02
C ASN A 59 -6.28 22.41 4.00
N ALA A 60 -5.39 21.43 3.76
CA ALA A 60 -4.31 21.56 2.79
C ALA A 60 -4.84 21.86 1.38
N ARG A 61 -4.24 22.87 0.74
CA ARG A 61 -4.49 23.24 -0.66
C ARG A 61 -3.39 22.76 -1.61
N ALA A 62 -2.23 22.40 -1.05
CA ALA A 62 -1.09 21.83 -1.75
C ALA A 62 -0.34 20.87 -0.80
N PRO A 63 0.46 19.94 -1.32
CA PRO A 63 1.36 19.12 -0.50
C PRO A 63 2.40 19.98 0.24
N ARG A 64 2.73 19.60 1.49
CA ARG A 64 3.90 20.09 2.25
C ARG A 64 4.85 18.92 2.53
N TYR A 65 6.13 19.22 2.78
CA TYR A 65 7.22 18.22 2.88
C TYR A 65 8.00 18.29 4.20
N ASP A 66 7.63 19.22 5.07
CA ASP A 66 8.27 19.55 6.36
C ASP A 66 7.50 18.95 7.54
N TRP A 67 6.87 17.80 7.34
CA TRP A 67 6.18 17.08 8.42
C TRP A 67 7.16 16.67 9.53
N THR A 68 6.79 16.91 10.78
CA THR A 68 7.50 16.36 11.94
C THR A 68 6.96 14.99 12.32
N LYS A 69 7.77 14.16 12.99
CA LYS A 69 7.28 12.87 13.56
C LYS A 69 6.11 13.10 14.53
N ASP A 70 6.11 14.20 15.27
CA ASP A 70 5.08 14.52 16.25
C ASP A 70 3.73 14.87 15.60
N GLU A 71 3.75 15.68 14.52
CA GLU A 71 2.54 15.94 13.72
C GLU A 71 1.97 14.64 13.12
N ILE A 72 2.83 13.78 12.55
CA ILE A 72 2.36 12.51 11.98
C ILE A 72 1.82 11.59 13.08
N ARG A 73 2.43 11.58 14.27
CA ARG A 73 1.93 10.81 15.42
C ARG A 73 0.58 11.31 15.89
N GLU A 74 0.36 12.63 15.92
CA GLU A 74 -0.94 13.24 16.23
C GLU A 74 -2.02 12.78 15.25
N LEU A 75 -1.73 12.84 13.94
CA LEU A 75 -2.62 12.33 12.90
C LEU A 75 -2.89 10.84 13.09
N TYR A 76 -1.82 10.05 13.23
CA TYR A 76 -1.89 8.60 13.34
C TYR A 76 -2.71 8.19 14.56
N ASN A 77 -2.69 8.93 15.67
CA ASN A 77 -3.44 8.63 16.89
C ASN A 77 -4.87 9.20 16.93
N THR A 78 -5.29 9.94 15.90
CA THR A 78 -6.68 10.40 15.76
C THR A 78 -7.65 9.20 15.84
N PRO A 79 -8.84 9.33 16.47
CA PRO A 79 -9.84 8.28 16.48
C PRO A 79 -10.10 7.73 15.07
N LEU A 80 -10.08 6.40 14.91
CA LEU A 80 -9.93 5.77 13.58
C LEU A 80 -10.99 6.20 12.57
N MET A 81 -12.24 6.31 13.00
CA MET A 81 -13.34 6.72 12.12
C MET A 81 -13.23 8.18 11.70
N GLU A 82 -12.78 9.04 12.60
CA GLU A 82 -12.50 10.46 12.30
C GLU A 82 -11.34 10.56 11.32
N LEU A 83 -10.24 9.85 11.59
CA LEU A 83 -9.08 9.79 10.71
C LEU A 83 -9.45 9.32 9.29
N ALA A 84 -10.23 8.23 9.17
CA ALA A 84 -10.67 7.70 7.90
C ALA A 84 -11.61 8.67 7.16
N HIS A 85 -12.54 9.32 7.88
CA HIS A 85 -13.44 10.30 7.31
C HIS A 85 -12.67 11.50 6.73
N GLN A 86 -11.82 12.11 7.54
CA GLN A 86 -11.01 13.27 7.16
C GLN A 86 -10.06 12.97 6.00
N SER A 87 -9.47 11.79 6.01
CA SER A 87 -8.67 11.30 4.90
C SER A 87 -9.48 11.17 3.60
N GLY A 88 -10.71 10.66 3.67
CA GLY A 88 -11.63 10.58 2.54
C GLY A 88 -12.03 11.93 1.96
N VAL A 89 -12.16 12.95 2.82
CA VAL A 89 -12.39 14.36 2.42
C VAL A 89 -11.19 14.89 1.64
N ILE A 90 -9.97 14.70 2.16
CA ILE A 90 -8.74 15.11 1.45
C ILE A 90 -8.58 14.37 0.12
N HIS A 91 -8.86 13.07 0.08
CA HIS A 91 -8.79 12.29 -1.14
C HIS A 91 -9.64 12.90 -2.27
N ARG A 92 -10.88 13.32 -1.97
CA ARG A 92 -11.80 13.95 -2.93
C ARG A 92 -11.33 15.30 -3.45
N ARG A 93 -10.46 15.99 -2.71
CA ARG A 93 -9.91 17.29 -3.13
C ARG A 93 -8.75 17.12 -4.11
N PHE A 94 -7.93 16.07 -3.94
CA PHE A 94 -6.71 15.86 -4.72
C PHE A 94 -6.86 14.82 -5.83
N HIS A 95 -7.87 13.96 -5.76
CA HIS A 95 -8.09 12.86 -6.70
C HIS A 95 -9.56 12.74 -7.12
N SER A 96 -9.78 12.13 -8.28
CA SER A 96 -11.10 11.61 -8.64
C SER A 96 -11.44 10.46 -7.70
N ALA A 97 -12.50 10.63 -6.91
CA ALA A 97 -12.84 9.75 -5.79
C ALA A 97 -13.21 8.32 -6.20
N SER A 98 -13.71 8.14 -7.42
CA SER A 98 -14.08 6.84 -7.97
C SER A 98 -12.96 6.18 -8.78
N ALA A 99 -11.92 6.92 -9.15
CA ALA A 99 -10.86 6.42 -10.01
C ALA A 99 -9.83 5.60 -9.21
N VAL A 100 -9.71 4.31 -9.53
CA VAL A 100 -8.74 3.40 -8.91
C VAL A 100 -7.76 2.90 -9.96
N GLN A 101 -6.46 3.06 -9.71
CA GLN A 101 -5.43 2.57 -10.61
C GLN A 101 -5.26 1.05 -10.52
N MET A 102 -5.42 0.38 -11.65
CA MET A 102 -5.23 -1.07 -11.78
C MET A 102 -3.83 -1.37 -12.31
N CYS A 103 -3.02 -2.05 -11.50
CA CYS A 103 -1.68 -2.47 -11.87
C CYS A 103 -1.60 -4.00 -11.96
N THR A 104 -0.98 -4.52 -13.02
CA THR A 104 -0.57 -5.94 -13.07
C THR A 104 0.92 -6.05 -12.81
N LEU A 105 1.37 -7.05 -12.06
CA LEU A 105 2.77 -7.30 -11.73
C LEU A 105 3.20 -8.68 -12.22
N MET A 106 4.31 -8.76 -12.95
CA MET A 106 4.95 -10.00 -13.34
C MET A 106 6.31 -10.16 -12.65
N ASN A 107 6.58 -11.35 -12.12
CA ASN A 107 7.92 -11.72 -11.66
C ASN A 107 8.76 -12.13 -12.87
N ILE A 108 9.55 -11.20 -13.41
CA ILE A 108 10.37 -11.45 -14.60
C ILE A 108 11.65 -12.23 -14.28
N LYS A 109 12.03 -12.37 -13.00
CA LYS A 109 13.13 -13.24 -12.55
C LYS A 109 12.83 -13.70 -11.13
N THR A 110 12.53 -14.99 -10.96
CA THR A 110 12.10 -15.59 -9.70
C THR A 110 13.26 -16.21 -8.90
N GLY A 111 13.24 -16.03 -7.57
CA GLY A 111 14.13 -16.73 -6.63
C GLY A 111 15.60 -16.33 -6.75
N GLY A 112 16.51 -17.00 -6.03
CA GLY A 112 17.95 -16.75 -6.16
C GLY A 112 18.41 -15.35 -5.75
N CYS A 113 17.72 -14.70 -4.80
CA CYS A 113 18.10 -13.40 -4.26
C CYS A 113 19.04 -13.56 -3.06
N SER A 114 20.16 -12.82 -3.04
CA SER A 114 21.17 -12.88 -1.97
C SER A 114 20.76 -12.20 -0.66
N GLU A 115 19.71 -11.38 -0.72
CA GLU A 115 19.20 -10.59 0.41
C GLU A 115 18.54 -11.46 1.47
N ASP A 116 18.55 -11.02 2.72
CA ASP A 116 18.04 -11.76 3.89
C ASP A 116 16.71 -11.20 4.43
N CYS A 117 15.86 -10.65 3.58
CA CYS A 117 14.59 -10.08 4.02
C CYS A 117 13.73 -11.18 4.69
N SER A 118 13.49 -11.07 5.99
CA SER A 118 12.90 -12.14 6.81
C SER A 118 11.45 -12.53 6.44
N TYR A 119 10.80 -11.76 5.56
CA TYR A 119 9.47 -12.03 4.99
C TYR A 119 9.50 -12.64 3.57
N CYS A 120 10.65 -12.63 2.88
CA CYS A 120 10.66 -12.81 1.43
C CYS A 120 10.90 -14.26 1.02
N ALA A 121 9.96 -14.83 0.26
CA ALA A 121 10.07 -16.18 -0.29
C ALA A 121 11.27 -16.41 -1.22
N GLN A 122 11.79 -15.33 -1.82
CA GLN A 122 12.78 -15.37 -2.90
C GLN A 122 14.23 -15.34 -2.41
N SER A 123 14.44 -15.16 -1.10
CA SER A 123 15.75 -15.17 -0.48
C SER A 123 16.37 -16.57 -0.52
N THR A 124 17.65 -16.67 -0.90
CA THR A 124 18.41 -17.92 -0.80
C THR A 124 18.81 -18.27 0.63
N ARG A 125 18.53 -17.39 1.61
CA ARG A 125 18.81 -17.64 3.03
C ARG A 125 17.80 -18.59 3.66
N TYR A 126 16.66 -18.81 3.01
CA TYR A 126 15.51 -19.50 3.58
C TYR A 126 15.04 -20.63 2.66
N ASN A 127 14.49 -21.69 3.26
CA ASN A 127 13.98 -22.84 2.52
C ASN A 127 12.45 -22.77 2.38
N THR A 128 12.00 -22.06 1.35
CA THR A 128 10.58 -21.75 1.12
C THR A 128 9.94 -22.70 0.09
N GLY A 129 10.73 -23.62 -0.48
CA GLY A 129 10.32 -24.49 -1.59
C GLY A 129 10.23 -23.77 -2.94
N LEU A 130 10.52 -22.46 -3.01
CA LEU A 130 10.52 -21.69 -4.24
C LEU A 130 11.70 -22.11 -5.14
N LYS A 131 11.40 -22.49 -6.38
CA LYS A 131 12.43 -22.79 -7.39
C LYS A 131 12.89 -21.51 -8.06
N ALA A 132 14.20 -21.33 -8.18
CA ALA A 132 14.77 -20.20 -8.92
C ALA A 132 14.61 -20.43 -10.42
N GLU A 133 14.22 -19.37 -11.12
CA GLU A 133 14.01 -19.38 -12.57
C GLU A 133 14.90 -18.34 -13.24
N LYS A 134 15.21 -18.59 -14.51
CA LYS A 134 15.90 -17.60 -15.34
C LYS A 134 14.97 -16.43 -15.62
N MET A 135 15.56 -15.31 -16.02
CA MET A 135 14.77 -14.15 -16.42
C MET A 135 13.91 -14.49 -17.64
N SER A 136 12.63 -14.10 -17.62
CA SER A 136 11.69 -14.31 -18.72
C SER A 136 12.17 -13.62 -20.00
N PRO A 137 11.98 -14.25 -21.18
CA PRO A 137 12.22 -13.60 -22.47
C PRO A 137 11.35 -12.36 -22.66
N VAL A 138 11.84 -11.39 -23.44
CA VAL A 138 11.12 -10.13 -23.72
C VAL A 138 9.72 -10.40 -24.28
N ASP A 139 9.58 -11.29 -25.26
CA ASP A 139 8.31 -11.59 -25.91
C ASP A 139 7.25 -12.14 -24.94
N GLU A 140 7.67 -12.95 -23.96
CA GLU A 140 6.77 -13.49 -22.94
C GLU A 140 6.23 -12.37 -22.04
N VAL A 141 7.11 -11.45 -21.63
CA VAL A 141 6.73 -10.28 -20.82
C VAL A 141 5.80 -9.36 -21.60
N LEU A 142 6.07 -9.10 -22.88
CA LEU A 142 5.19 -8.30 -23.74
C LEU A 142 3.84 -8.96 -23.97
N LYS A 143 3.78 -10.29 -24.08
CA LYS A 143 2.53 -11.04 -24.14
C LYS A 143 1.71 -10.87 -22.86
N ALA A 144 2.35 -11.03 -21.69
CA ALA A 144 1.69 -10.83 -20.40
C ALA A 144 1.19 -9.38 -20.22
N ALA A 145 1.97 -8.39 -20.66
CA ALA A 145 1.56 -6.98 -20.63
C ALA A 145 0.34 -6.70 -21.51
N ARG A 146 0.25 -7.32 -22.70
CA ARG A 146 -0.93 -7.21 -23.57
C ARG A 146 -2.18 -7.78 -22.91
N ILE A 147 -2.08 -8.97 -22.31
CA ILE A 147 -3.19 -9.59 -21.56
C ILE A 147 -3.63 -8.68 -20.40
N ALA A 148 -2.69 -8.08 -19.68
CA ALA A 148 -2.99 -7.16 -18.60
C ALA A 148 -3.71 -5.89 -19.10
N LYS A 149 -3.26 -5.32 -20.23
CA LYS A 149 -3.90 -4.17 -20.89
C LYS A 149 -5.32 -4.49 -21.30
N ASP A 150 -5.53 -5.62 -21.96
CA ASP A 150 -6.84 -6.07 -22.44
C ASP A 150 -7.82 -6.30 -21.27
N ASN A 151 -7.29 -6.58 -20.07
CA ASN A 151 -8.05 -6.67 -18.82
C ASN A 151 -8.20 -5.37 -18.04
N GLY A 152 -7.80 -4.23 -18.61
CA GLY A 152 -8.00 -2.89 -18.03
C GLY A 152 -6.89 -2.41 -17.10
N SER A 153 -5.76 -3.12 -17.02
CA SER A 153 -4.59 -2.60 -16.30
C SER A 153 -4.00 -1.40 -17.03
N THR A 154 -3.66 -0.35 -16.29
CA THR A 154 -3.07 0.87 -16.85
C THR A 154 -1.58 0.99 -16.55
N ARG A 155 -1.07 0.20 -15.60
CA ARG A 155 0.35 0.05 -15.32
C ARG A 155 0.76 -1.42 -15.30
N PHE A 156 1.84 -1.74 -16.00
CA PHE A 156 2.50 -3.05 -15.92
C PHE A 156 3.79 -2.94 -15.12
N CYS A 157 3.92 -3.76 -14.09
CA CYS A 157 5.07 -3.78 -13.19
C CYS A 157 5.89 -5.06 -13.43
N MET A 158 7.22 -4.95 -13.42
CA MET A 158 8.14 -6.08 -13.56
C MET A 158 9.05 -6.17 -12.33
N GLY A 159 9.00 -7.29 -11.63
CA GLY A 159 9.87 -7.56 -10.47
C GLY A 159 10.97 -8.56 -10.79
N ALA A 160 12.18 -8.30 -10.31
CA ALA A 160 13.30 -9.23 -10.40
C ALA A 160 13.90 -9.49 -9.02
N ALA A 161 14.14 -10.75 -8.71
CA ALA A 161 14.78 -11.19 -7.47
C ALA A 161 16.31 -10.96 -7.49
N TRP A 162 16.72 -9.70 -7.57
CA TRP A 162 18.11 -9.27 -7.48
C TRP A 162 18.32 -8.30 -6.32
N ARG A 163 19.53 -8.33 -5.74
CA ARG A 163 19.99 -7.29 -4.80
C ARG A 163 20.15 -5.95 -5.50
N ASP A 164 20.86 -5.97 -6.62
CA ASP A 164 21.27 -4.80 -7.39
C ASP A 164 21.45 -5.16 -8.88
N MET A 165 21.72 -4.13 -9.68
CA MET A 165 22.01 -4.28 -11.11
C MET A 165 23.51 -4.33 -11.46
N ARG A 166 24.41 -4.45 -10.47
CA ARG A 166 25.86 -4.49 -10.73
C ARG A 166 26.23 -5.72 -11.55
N GLY A 167 27.02 -5.54 -12.60
CA GLY A 167 27.41 -6.62 -13.51
C GLY A 167 26.29 -7.21 -14.38
N ARG A 168 25.07 -6.66 -14.36
CA ARG A 168 23.89 -7.21 -15.07
C ARG A 168 23.59 -6.48 -16.38
N LYS A 169 24.62 -6.20 -17.18
CA LYS A 169 24.49 -5.43 -18.44
C LYS A 169 23.49 -6.06 -19.42
N THR A 170 23.59 -7.38 -19.64
CA THR A 170 22.66 -8.11 -20.53
C THR A 170 21.23 -8.08 -20.00
N SER A 171 21.03 -8.26 -18.69
CA SER A 171 19.71 -8.18 -18.10
C SER A 171 19.12 -6.77 -18.19
N LEU A 172 19.92 -5.73 -17.97
CA LEU A 172 19.49 -4.34 -18.13
C LEU A 172 19.06 -4.07 -19.57
N LYS A 173 19.82 -4.52 -20.57
CA LYS A 173 19.45 -4.43 -21.98
C LYS A 173 18.09 -5.06 -22.26
N ASN A 174 17.84 -6.25 -21.73
CA ASN A 174 16.57 -6.94 -21.93
C ASN A 174 15.41 -6.24 -21.20
N VAL A 175 15.63 -5.73 -19.98
CA VAL A 175 14.62 -4.95 -19.27
C VAL A 175 14.28 -3.66 -20.02
N LYS A 176 15.28 -2.97 -20.61
CA LYS A 176 15.04 -1.80 -21.47
C LYS A 176 14.15 -2.14 -22.66
N ALA A 177 14.41 -3.26 -23.34
CA ALA A 177 13.55 -3.73 -24.43
C ALA A 177 12.11 -4.06 -23.96
N MET A 178 11.95 -4.65 -22.77
CA MET A 178 10.62 -4.87 -22.17
C MET A 178 9.91 -3.54 -21.88
N VAL A 179 10.63 -2.58 -21.31
CA VAL A 179 10.14 -1.22 -21.01
C VAL A 179 9.66 -0.55 -22.29
N GLU A 180 10.50 -0.48 -23.32
CA GLU A 180 10.17 0.12 -24.62
C GLU A 180 8.93 -0.52 -25.25
N GLY A 181 8.85 -1.86 -25.24
CA GLY A 181 7.71 -2.57 -25.79
C GLY A 181 6.41 -2.31 -25.04
N ILE A 182 6.44 -2.23 -23.70
CA ILE A 182 5.25 -1.89 -22.89
C ILE A 182 4.86 -0.41 -23.08
N ARG A 183 5.84 0.49 -23.18
CA ARG A 183 5.60 1.91 -23.48
C ARG A 183 4.89 2.11 -24.80
N ALA A 184 5.27 1.36 -25.83
CA ALA A 184 4.61 1.37 -27.13
C ALA A 184 3.15 0.89 -27.07
N MET A 185 2.74 0.19 -26.00
CA MET A 185 1.33 -0.16 -25.73
C MET A 185 0.57 0.94 -24.99
N GLU A 186 1.14 2.14 -24.80
CA GLU A 186 0.52 3.26 -24.08
C GLU A 186 0.18 2.94 -22.61
N MET A 187 0.89 1.97 -22.03
CA MET A 187 0.80 1.63 -20.61
C MET A 187 1.88 2.35 -19.82
N GLU A 188 1.58 2.66 -18.57
CA GLU A 188 2.63 2.93 -17.60
C GLU A 188 3.46 1.67 -17.36
N VAL A 189 4.76 1.83 -17.20
CA VAL A 189 5.68 0.73 -16.93
C VAL A 189 6.53 1.00 -15.71
N CYS A 190 6.58 0.02 -14.82
CA CYS A 190 7.29 0.08 -13.56
C CYS A 190 8.21 -1.14 -13.42
N VAL A 191 9.36 -0.94 -12.79
CA VAL A 191 10.27 -2.05 -12.46
C VAL A 191 10.68 -2.03 -11.00
N THR A 192 11.05 -3.18 -10.46
CA THR A 192 11.79 -3.30 -9.21
C THR A 192 12.93 -4.30 -9.39
N LEU A 193 14.15 -3.76 -9.49
CA LEU A 193 15.36 -4.53 -9.84
C LEU A 193 16.40 -4.53 -8.72
N GLY A 194 15.99 -4.13 -7.51
CA GLY A 194 16.90 -3.89 -6.39
C GLY A 194 17.48 -2.48 -6.39
N MET A 195 18.72 -2.34 -5.91
CA MET A 195 19.47 -1.08 -5.89
C MET A 195 20.08 -0.79 -7.27
N ILE A 196 19.97 0.47 -7.71
CA ILE A 196 20.53 0.95 -8.98
C ILE A 196 21.36 2.22 -8.76
N ASP A 197 22.38 2.39 -9.59
CA ASP A 197 23.14 3.65 -9.66
C ASP A 197 22.44 4.69 -10.57
N GLN A 198 23.00 5.90 -10.61
CA GLN A 198 22.47 7.02 -11.39
C GLN A 198 22.42 6.70 -12.90
N ASN A 199 23.49 6.11 -13.45
CA ASN A 199 23.57 5.79 -14.88
C ASN A 199 22.50 4.76 -15.27
N GLN A 200 22.30 3.73 -14.46
CA GLN A 200 21.26 2.72 -14.67
C GLN A 200 19.85 3.34 -14.60
N ALA A 201 19.62 4.30 -13.71
CA ALA A 201 18.36 5.03 -13.63
C ALA A 201 18.12 5.85 -14.91
N GLU A 202 19.14 6.56 -15.41
CA GLU A 202 19.06 7.32 -16.65
C GLU A 202 18.82 6.44 -17.88
N GLU A 203 19.50 5.29 -17.97
CA GLU A 203 19.28 4.31 -19.04
C GLU A 203 17.84 3.77 -19.05
N LEU A 204 17.26 3.52 -17.87
CA LEU A 204 15.86 3.11 -17.74
C LEU A 204 14.90 4.24 -18.10
N LYS A 205 15.20 5.49 -17.70
CA LYS A 205 14.41 6.67 -18.09
C LYS A 205 14.39 6.83 -19.60
N GLN A 206 15.54 6.71 -20.27
CA GLN A 206 15.67 6.82 -21.72
C GLN A 206 14.87 5.75 -22.47
N ALA A 207 14.84 4.52 -21.94
CA ALA A 207 13.97 3.45 -22.46
C ALA A 207 12.46 3.74 -22.27
N GLY A 208 12.13 4.74 -21.44
CA GLY A 208 10.76 5.20 -21.20
C GLY A 208 10.17 4.74 -19.88
N LEU A 209 10.96 4.25 -18.92
CA LEU A 209 10.47 3.80 -17.62
C LEU A 209 9.67 4.91 -16.92
N THR A 210 8.44 4.60 -16.49
CA THR A 210 7.56 5.60 -15.85
C THR A 210 7.70 5.66 -14.34
N ALA A 211 7.97 4.52 -13.69
CA ALA A 211 8.12 4.43 -12.25
C ALA A 211 9.14 3.37 -11.86
N TYR A 212 9.78 3.54 -10.70
CA TYR A 212 10.68 2.55 -10.12
C TYR A 212 10.23 2.23 -8.70
N ASN A 213 9.98 0.96 -8.41
CA ASN A 213 9.59 0.51 -7.09
C ASN A 213 10.80 0.16 -6.22
N HIS A 214 10.93 0.86 -5.11
CA HIS A 214 11.97 0.64 -4.11
C HIS A 214 11.46 1.05 -2.72
N ASN A 215 10.84 0.11 -2.01
CA ASN A 215 10.26 0.33 -0.68
C ASN A 215 11.30 0.76 0.35
N VAL A 216 10.86 1.30 1.49
CA VAL A 216 11.69 1.41 2.71
C VAL A 216 11.29 0.36 3.75
N ASP A 217 10.24 -0.40 3.45
CA ASP A 217 9.71 -1.57 4.17
C ASP A 217 9.10 -1.25 5.55
N THR A 218 9.81 -0.53 6.42
CA THR A 218 9.38 -0.16 7.78
C THR A 218 10.12 1.12 8.23
N SER A 219 10.09 1.46 9.52
CA SER A 219 10.88 2.55 10.09
C SER A 219 12.38 2.29 9.98
N ARG A 220 13.19 3.35 10.04
CA ARG A 220 14.66 3.24 10.06
C ARG A 220 15.13 2.43 11.28
N GLU A 221 14.45 2.62 12.40
CA GLU A 221 14.77 2.04 13.69
C GLU A 221 14.47 0.53 13.73
N HIS A 222 13.40 0.08 13.07
CA HIS A 222 13.01 -1.33 13.02
C HIS A 222 13.68 -2.10 11.88
N TYR A 223 14.12 -1.43 10.82
CA TYR A 223 14.67 -2.05 9.61
C TYR A 223 15.75 -3.13 9.87
N PRO A 224 16.74 -2.93 10.78
CA PRO A 224 17.78 -3.93 11.04
C PRO A 224 17.27 -5.25 11.65
N SER A 225 16.05 -5.27 12.21
CA SER A 225 15.43 -6.50 12.72
C SER A 225 14.83 -7.37 11.60
N VAL A 226 14.65 -6.81 10.41
CA VAL A 226 13.96 -7.45 9.28
C VAL A 226 14.94 -7.79 8.16
N ILE A 227 15.90 -6.89 7.88
CA ILE A 227 16.86 -6.99 6.78
C ILE A 227 18.23 -6.53 7.28
N THR A 228 19.27 -7.33 7.10
CA THR A 228 20.64 -6.98 7.51
C THR A 228 21.63 -6.89 6.35
N THR A 229 21.31 -7.49 5.20
CA THR A 229 22.24 -7.48 4.05
C THR A 229 22.40 -6.10 3.41
N ARG A 230 21.50 -5.16 3.68
CA ARG A 230 21.55 -3.79 3.14
C ARG A 230 21.10 -2.80 4.21
N THR A 231 21.59 -1.57 4.10
CA THR A 231 21.28 -0.47 5.00
C THR A 231 20.04 0.30 4.53
N TYR A 232 19.42 1.03 5.46
CA TYR A 232 18.32 1.93 5.13
C TYR A 232 18.75 3.05 4.17
N ASP A 233 19.97 3.58 4.35
CA ASP A 233 20.51 4.67 3.52
C ASP A 233 20.82 4.23 2.09
N GLU A 234 21.24 2.98 1.85
CA GLU A 234 21.35 2.45 0.48
C GLU A 234 19.99 2.49 -0.26
N ARG A 235 18.88 2.29 0.47
CA ARG A 235 17.54 2.41 -0.12
C ARG A 235 17.22 3.85 -0.48
N LEU A 236 17.47 4.79 0.44
CA LEU A 236 17.25 6.21 0.21
C LEU A 236 18.14 6.75 -0.92
N GLN A 237 19.37 6.27 -1.04
CA GLN A 237 20.25 6.62 -2.16
C GLN A 237 19.68 6.13 -3.50
N THR A 238 19.13 4.92 -3.54
CA THR A 238 18.46 4.41 -4.75
C THR A 238 17.26 5.29 -5.11
N LEU A 239 16.45 5.71 -4.12
CA LEU A 239 15.34 6.65 -4.35
C LEU A 239 15.82 8.00 -4.88
N SER A 240 16.96 8.49 -4.39
CA SER A 240 17.61 9.70 -4.91
C SER A 240 17.99 9.54 -6.38
N ASN A 241 18.66 8.44 -6.74
CA ASN A 241 19.07 8.17 -8.12
C ASN A 241 17.87 8.11 -9.09
N VAL A 242 16.81 7.39 -8.69
CA VAL A 242 15.55 7.30 -9.45
C VAL A 242 14.94 8.69 -9.68
N ARG A 243 14.86 9.50 -8.62
CA ARG A 243 14.29 10.86 -8.70
C ARG A 243 15.13 11.77 -9.58
N ASN A 244 16.46 11.74 -9.44
CA ASN A 244 17.37 12.57 -10.22
C ASN A 244 17.32 12.22 -11.71
N ALA A 245 17.09 10.95 -12.05
CA ALA A 245 16.83 10.52 -13.43
C ALA A 245 15.43 10.91 -13.95
N GLY A 246 14.58 11.58 -13.15
CA GLY A 246 13.24 11.98 -13.54
C GLY A 246 12.25 10.81 -13.67
N ILE A 247 12.49 9.69 -12.98
CA ILE A 247 11.56 8.56 -12.89
C ILE A 247 10.69 8.73 -11.65
N ASN A 248 9.40 8.39 -11.74
CA ASN A 248 8.53 8.43 -10.57
C ASN A 248 8.94 7.41 -9.51
N VAL A 249 9.00 7.84 -8.26
CA VAL A 249 9.29 6.95 -7.13
C VAL A 249 8.02 6.22 -6.70
N CYS A 250 8.09 4.89 -6.64
CA CYS A 250 7.12 4.05 -5.94
C CYS A 250 7.79 3.48 -4.69
N SER A 251 7.43 3.95 -3.51
CA SER A 251 8.08 3.53 -2.26
C SER A 251 7.07 3.49 -1.13
N GLY A 252 7.01 2.36 -0.42
CA GLY A 252 6.16 2.19 0.74
C GLY A 252 6.70 1.13 1.69
N GLY A 253 5.81 0.42 2.36
CA GLY A 253 6.17 -0.51 3.45
C GLY A 253 5.31 -1.76 3.54
N ILE A 254 5.64 -2.59 4.53
CA ILE A 254 4.93 -3.82 4.89
C ILE A 254 4.53 -3.73 6.36
N LEU A 255 3.25 -3.95 6.63
CA LEU A 255 2.70 -4.01 7.98
C LEU A 255 2.59 -5.47 8.44
N GLY A 256 2.90 -5.76 9.69
CA GLY A 256 2.95 -7.09 10.30
C GLY A 256 4.33 -7.74 10.35
N LEU A 257 5.41 -6.98 10.16
CA LEU A 257 6.81 -7.40 10.32
C LEU A 257 7.24 -7.59 11.79
N GLY A 258 6.46 -7.08 12.75
CA GLY A 258 6.81 -7.07 14.17
C GLY A 258 7.06 -5.66 14.70
N GLU A 259 6.79 -4.68 13.84
CA GLU A 259 6.87 -3.26 14.09
C GLU A 259 5.72 -2.78 15.01
N THR A 260 5.96 -1.63 15.62
CA THR A 260 5.02 -0.96 16.52
C THR A 260 4.25 0.15 15.80
N PRO A 261 3.18 0.70 16.39
CA PRO A 261 2.54 1.92 15.88
C PRO A 261 3.52 3.08 15.61
N GLU A 262 4.56 3.22 16.43
CA GLU A 262 5.59 4.24 16.25
C GLU A 262 6.44 3.98 14.99
N ASP A 263 6.65 2.72 14.63
CA ASP A 263 7.36 2.37 13.40
C ASP A 263 6.54 2.70 12.15
N HIS A 264 5.20 2.62 12.23
CA HIS A 264 4.34 3.11 11.15
C HIS A 264 4.47 4.62 10.97
N VAL A 265 4.53 5.37 12.08
CA VAL A 265 4.83 6.81 12.06
C VAL A 265 6.21 7.06 11.44
N GLY A 266 7.23 6.28 11.80
CA GLY A 266 8.58 6.38 11.22
C GLY A 266 8.65 6.08 9.72
N LEU A 267 7.90 5.09 9.25
CA LEU A 267 7.72 4.77 7.83
C LEU A 267 7.10 5.97 7.08
N LEU A 268 5.95 6.46 7.58
CA LEU A 268 5.23 7.58 6.99
C LEU A 268 6.06 8.86 6.98
N TYR A 269 6.75 9.16 8.09
CA TYR A 269 7.68 10.27 8.21
C TYR A 269 8.77 10.19 7.14
N THR A 270 9.40 9.02 6.97
CA THR A 270 10.46 8.88 5.96
C THR A 270 9.95 9.26 4.57
N VAL A 271 8.82 8.70 4.14
CA VAL A 271 8.34 8.91 2.77
C VAL A 271 7.74 10.31 2.56
N ALA A 272 7.11 10.89 3.59
CA ALA A 272 6.51 12.22 3.54
C ALA A 272 7.54 13.36 3.65
N THR A 273 8.77 13.07 4.09
CA THR A 273 9.86 14.07 4.20
C THR A 273 10.98 13.86 3.18
N LEU A 274 10.77 12.97 2.19
CA LEU A 274 11.63 12.93 1.01
C LEU A 274 11.59 14.28 0.29
N PRO A 275 12.64 14.64 -0.48
CA PRO A 275 12.67 15.91 -1.22
C PRO A 275 11.42 16.14 -2.10
N ALA A 276 10.85 15.04 -2.61
CA ALA A 276 9.48 14.99 -3.10
C ALA A 276 8.84 13.68 -2.63
N HIS A 277 7.54 13.74 -2.31
CA HIS A 277 6.71 12.58 -2.00
C HIS A 277 6.82 11.52 -3.10
N PRO A 278 6.72 10.22 -2.75
CA PRO A 278 6.59 9.18 -3.75
C PRO A 278 5.32 9.42 -4.57
N GLU A 279 5.39 9.09 -5.86
CA GLU A 279 4.22 9.09 -6.74
C GLU A 279 3.19 8.05 -6.32
N SER A 280 3.69 6.89 -5.89
CA SER A 280 2.89 5.79 -5.41
C SER A 280 3.44 5.28 -4.08
N PHE A 281 2.58 5.18 -3.08
CA PHE A 281 2.86 4.62 -1.76
C PHE A 281 2.13 3.27 -1.62
N PRO A 282 2.79 2.14 -1.88
CA PRO A 282 2.23 0.81 -1.64
C PRO A 282 2.20 0.47 -0.15
N VAL A 283 1.02 0.15 0.36
CA VAL A 283 0.80 -0.44 1.68
C VAL A 283 0.60 -1.93 1.50
N ASN A 284 1.58 -2.71 1.95
CA ASN A 284 1.51 -4.16 1.96
C ASN A 284 1.16 -4.64 3.37
N ALA A 285 0.36 -5.69 3.48
CA ALA A 285 0.29 -6.50 4.70
C ALA A 285 1.18 -7.74 4.50
N LEU A 286 1.89 -8.13 5.56
CA LEU A 286 2.72 -9.33 5.55
C LEU A 286 1.86 -10.53 5.13
N VAL A 287 2.32 -11.24 4.11
CA VAL A 287 1.82 -12.57 3.75
C VAL A 287 2.80 -13.56 4.37
N PRO A 288 2.41 -14.33 5.41
CA PRO A 288 3.29 -15.31 6.02
C PRO A 288 3.61 -16.43 5.02
N ILE A 289 4.91 -16.67 4.79
CA ILE A 289 5.36 -17.71 3.86
C ILE A 289 6.18 -18.74 4.61
N LYS A 290 5.72 -19.99 4.59
CA LYS A 290 6.41 -21.11 5.23
C LYS A 290 7.88 -21.18 4.79
N GLY A 291 8.77 -21.39 5.75
CA GLY A 291 10.22 -21.43 5.54
C GLY A 291 10.93 -20.09 5.72
N THR A 292 10.19 -18.96 5.76
CA THR A 292 10.76 -17.65 6.11
C THR A 292 10.71 -17.44 7.63
N PRO A 293 11.66 -16.68 8.23
CA PRO A 293 11.65 -16.43 9.67
C PRO A 293 10.35 -15.83 10.19
N LEU A 294 9.74 -14.89 9.43
CA LEU A 294 8.48 -14.28 9.84
C LEU A 294 7.27 -15.19 9.54
N GLY A 295 7.37 -16.06 8.54
CA GLY A 295 6.29 -16.99 8.20
C GLY A 295 6.17 -18.18 9.16
N ASP A 296 7.29 -18.62 9.74
CA ASP A 296 7.35 -19.77 10.66
C ASP A 296 7.27 -19.36 12.14
N ASP A 297 7.20 -18.06 12.44
CA ASP A 297 7.09 -17.54 13.81
C ASP A 297 5.71 -17.86 14.42
N PRO A 298 5.62 -18.78 15.40
CA PRO A 298 4.34 -19.22 15.95
C PRO A 298 3.66 -18.16 16.83
N LYS A 299 4.40 -17.12 17.25
CA LYS A 299 3.85 -16.03 18.06
C LYS A 299 3.25 -14.92 17.19
N ARG A 300 3.50 -14.94 15.89
CA ARG A 300 3.08 -13.90 14.98
C ARG A 300 1.57 -13.90 14.81
N LYS A 301 1.00 -12.71 14.94
CA LYS A 301 -0.40 -12.46 14.58
C LYS A 301 -0.43 -11.69 13.27
N ARG A 302 -1.46 -11.95 12.48
CA ARG A 302 -1.75 -11.12 11.31
C ARG A 302 -1.95 -9.68 11.77
N ILE A 303 -1.44 -8.72 11.00
CA ILE A 303 -1.69 -7.30 11.26
C ILE A 303 -3.20 -7.06 11.26
N SER A 304 -3.66 -6.31 12.25
CA SER A 304 -5.07 -5.99 12.38
C SER A 304 -5.49 -4.96 11.32
N PHE A 305 -6.75 -5.05 10.87
CA PHE A 305 -7.25 -4.18 9.81
C PHE A 305 -7.25 -2.69 10.21
N ASP A 306 -7.49 -2.38 11.49
CA ASP A 306 -7.43 -1.01 12.00
C ASP A 306 -6.05 -0.36 11.79
N ALA A 307 -4.96 -1.13 11.93
CA ALA A 307 -3.62 -0.64 11.66
C ALA A 307 -3.38 -0.38 10.15
N ILE A 308 -3.92 -1.23 9.28
CA ILE A 308 -3.88 -1.02 7.82
C ILE A 308 -4.63 0.27 7.45
N LEU A 309 -5.88 0.39 7.92
CA LEU A 309 -6.74 1.54 7.64
C LEU A 309 -6.13 2.83 8.17
N ARG A 310 -5.58 2.81 9.39
CA ARG A 310 -4.90 3.95 10.02
C ARG A 310 -3.67 4.39 9.21
N THR A 311 -2.85 3.46 8.76
CA THR A 311 -1.68 3.76 7.91
C THR A 311 -2.10 4.37 6.57
N ILE A 312 -3.12 3.82 5.91
CA ILE A 312 -3.66 4.36 4.64
C ILE A 312 -4.21 5.78 4.83
N ALA A 313 -5.04 5.99 5.86
CA ALA A 313 -5.67 7.26 6.11
C ALA A 313 -4.64 8.34 6.51
N THR A 314 -3.66 7.98 7.35
CA THR A 314 -2.57 8.89 7.69
C THR A 314 -1.73 9.22 6.46
N ALA A 315 -1.36 8.22 5.64
CA ALA A 315 -0.61 8.43 4.39
C ALA A 315 -1.31 9.41 3.44
N ARG A 316 -2.63 9.33 3.31
CA ARG A 316 -3.41 10.24 2.47
C ARG A 316 -3.42 11.67 3.01
N LEU A 317 -3.48 11.85 4.33
CA LEU A 317 -3.41 13.18 4.93
C LEU A 317 -2.03 13.82 4.75
N VAL A 318 -0.95 13.06 4.94
CA VAL A 318 0.42 13.60 4.84
C VAL A 318 0.90 13.75 3.39
N MET A 319 0.44 12.88 2.49
CA MET A 319 0.81 12.85 1.07
C MET A 319 -0.44 12.95 0.17
N PRO A 320 -1.13 14.11 0.14
CA PRO A 320 -2.47 14.22 -0.43
C PRO A 320 -2.54 13.97 -1.94
N ALA A 321 -1.45 14.18 -2.68
CA ALA A 321 -1.38 13.95 -4.13
C ALA A 321 -0.84 12.54 -4.52
N THR A 322 -0.35 11.75 -3.55
CA THR A 322 0.26 10.44 -3.80
C THR A 322 -0.81 9.38 -4.07
N ILE A 323 -0.55 8.47 -5.01
CA ILE A 323 -1.38 7.28 -5.21
C ILE A 323 -1.12 6.30 -4.06
N ILE A 324 -2.14 5.93 -3.30
CA ILE A 324 -2.00 4.99 -2.19
C ILE A 324 -2.54 3.64 -2.64
N ARG A 325 -1.66 2.64 -2.67
CA ARG A 325 -1.96 1.33 -3.22
C ARG A 325 -2.16 0.30 -2.13
N ILE A 326 -3.31 -0.37 -2.15
CA ILE A 326 -3.49 -1.64 -1.41
C ILE A 326 -2.75 -2.71 -2.21
N ALA A 327 -1.60 -3.15 -1.71
CA ALA A 327 -0.67 -4.00 -2.44
C ALA A 327 -0.74 -5.45 -1.95
N ALA A 328 0.38 -6.05 -1.52
CA ALA A 328 0.38 -7.43 -1.06
C ALA A 328 -0.47 -7.61 0.22
N GLY A 329 -1.06 -8.81 0.36
CA GLY A 329 -1.96 -9.14 1.48
C GLY A 329 -3.42 -8.77 1.23
N ARG A 330 -3.74 -8.08 0.13
CA ARG A 330 -5.12 -7.73 -0.26
C ARG A 330 -6.09 -8.93 -0.32
N THR A 331 -5.61 -10.10 -0.76
CA THR A 331 -6.41 -11.34 -0.82
C THR A 331 -6.93 -11.80 0.54
N THR A 332 -6.34 -11.32 1.63
CA THR A 332 -6.74 -11.65 2.99
C THR A 332 -7.78 -10.66 3.54
N MET A 333 -8.04 -9.54 2.85
CA MET A 333 -9.04 -8.55 3.22
C MET A 333 -10.40 -8.94 2.66
N SER A 334 -11.43 -8.84 3.49
CA SER A 334 -12.81 -8.85 3.04
C SER A 334 -13.08 -7.70 2.06
N GLU A 335 -14.13 -7.85 1.27
CA GLU A 335 -14.56 -6.78 0.37
C GLU A 335 -14.88 -5.48 1.12
N ALA A 336 -15.61 -5.56 2.24
CA ALA A 336 -15.96 -4.40 3.05
C ALA A 336 -14.72 -3.64 3.57
N GLU A 337 -13.68 -4.37 3.98
CA GLU A 337 -12.40 -3.78 4.38
C GLU A 337 -11.72 -3.04 3.22
N GLN A 338 -11.74 -3.61 2.00
CA GLN A 338 -11.20 -2.96 0.81
C GLN A 338 -11.97 -1.67 0.46
N ILE A 339 -13.30 -1.72 0.51
CA ILE A 339 -14.16 -0.55 0.27
C ILE A 339 -13.90 0.55 1.30
N LEU A 340 -13.72 0.20 2.57
CA LEU A 340 -13.38 1.17 3.60
C LEU A 340 -12.00 1.80 3.36
N CYS A 341 -11.01 1.03 2.90
CA CYS A 341 -9.72 1.58 2.48
C CYS A 341 -9.84 2.54 1.29
N PHE A 342 -10.66 2.22 0.27
CA PHE A 342 -10.92 3.14 -0.85
C PHE A 342 -11.61 4.42 -0.38
N SER A 343 -12.62 4.29 0.50
CA SER A 343 -13.30 5.44 1.10
C SER A 343 -12.35 6.33 1.91
N ALA A 344 -11.37 5.73 2.59
CA ALA A 344 -10.33 6.43 3.34
C ALA A 344 -9.20 6.97 2.44
N GLY A 345 -9.24 6.75 1.12
CA GLY A 345 -8.33 7.40 0.17
C GLY A 345 -7.23 6.52 -0.43
N ALA A 346 -7.27 5.19 -0.24
CA ALA A 346 -6.58 4.30 -1.16
C ALA A 346 -7.19 4.42 -2.57
N ASN A 347 -6.36 4.39 -3.60
CA ASN A 347 -6.81 4.59 -4.98
C ASN A 347 -5.95 3.82 -6.00
N ALA A 348 -5.37 2.71 -5.58
CA ALA A 348 -4.72 1.75 -6.47
C ALA A 348 -4.72 0.34 -5.90
N VAL A 349 -4.66 -0.66 -6.79
CA VAL A 349 -4.53 -2.07 -6.44
C VAL A 349 -3.62 -2.82 -7.41
N PHE A 350 -3.07 -3.95 -6.95
CA PHE A 350 -2.64 -5.00 -7.87
C PHE A 350 -3.81 -5.90 -8.23
N THR A 351 -3.91 -6.24 -9.51
CA THR A 351 -4.97 -7.08 -10.11
C THR A 351 -4.33 -8.11 -11.04
N GLY A 352 -4.90 -9.31 -11.11
CA GLY A 352 -4.44 -10.38 -11.98
C GLY A 352 -4.38 -11.74 -11.29
N GLU A 353 -3.80 -12.73 -11.96
CA GLU A 353 -3.74 -14.10 -11.43
C GLU A 353 -2.77 -14.20 -10.24
N LYS A 354 -1.61 -13.53 -10.33
CA LYS A 354 -0.54 -13.59 -9.33
C LYS A 354 0.15 -12.24 -9.16
N MET A 355 0.80 -12.07 -8.01
CA MET A 355 1.83 -11.06 -7.79
C MET A 355 3.21 -11.65 -8.09
N LEU A 356 4.20 -11.49 -7.19
CA LEU A 356 5.54 -12.03 -7.39
C LEU A 356 5.62 -13.54 -7.13
N THR A 357 5.14 -13.96 -5.96
CA THR A 357 5.16 -15.36 -5.50
C THR A 357 3.88 -15.77 -4.77
N THR A 358 2.92 -14.86 -4.68
CA THR A 358 1.65 -15.04 -3.97
C THR A 358 0.51 -14.67 -4.91
N ASP A 359 -0.70 -15.14 -4.60
CA ASP A 359 -1.88 -14.87 -5.41
C ASP A 359 -2.28 -13.38 -5.35
N ALA A 360 -2.84 -12.90 -6.45
CA ALA A 360 -3.51 -11.60 -6.53
C ALA A 360 -5.03 -11.80 -6.54
N VAL A 361 -5.78 -10.70 -6.37
CA VAL A 361 -7.21 -10.72 -6.66
C VAL A 361 -7.38 -10.63 -8.18
N GLY A 362 -8.15 -11.55 -8.76
CA GLY A 362 -8.34 -11.66 -10.21
C GLY A 362 -9.08 -10.48 -10.82
N TRP A 363 -8.84 -10.24 -12.12
CA TRP A 363 -9.42 -9.11 -12.85
C TRP A 363 -10.94 -9.06 -12.78
N ASP A 364 -11.63 -10.18 -12.93
CA ASP A 364 -13.10 -10.19 -12.97
C ASP A 364 -13.72 -9.94 -11.59
N THR A 365 -13.08 -10.43 -10.52
CA THR A 365 -13.46 -10.09 -9.14
C THR A 365 -13.33 -8.59 -8.89
N ASP A 366 -12.25 -7.98 -9.38
CA ASP A 366 -12.01 -6.54 -9.26
C ASP A 366 -13.04 -5.73 -10.06
N LYS A 367 -13.29 -6.12 -11.32
CA LYS A 367 -14.30 -5.47 -12.18
C LYS A 367 -15.69 -5.53 -11.53
N ALA A 368 -16.09 -6.69 -11.02
CA ALA A 368 -17.39 -6.88 -10.36
C ALA A 368 -17.51 -6.10 -9.04
N MET A 369 -16.41 -5.93 -8.29
CA MET A 369 -16.39 -5.03 -7.14
C MET A 369 -16.54 -3.57 -7.60
N PHE A 370 -15.78 -3.16 -8.61
CA PHE A 370 -15.79 -1.77 -9.07
C PHE A 370 -17.16 -1.36 -9.59
N GLU A 371 -17.81 -2.21 -10.38
CA GLU A 371 -19.18 -1.99 -10.87
C GLU A 371 -20.18 -1.80 -9.72
N ARG A 372 -20.15 -2.67 -8.70
CA ARG A 372 -21.08 -2.60 -7.56
C ARG A 372 -20.96 -1.32 -6.73
N TYR A 373 -19.74 -0.79 -6.56
CA TYR A 373 -19.49 0.37 -5.71
C TYR A 373 -19.26 1.67 -6.49
N GLY A 374 -19.45 1.66 -7.81
CA GLY A 374 -19.28 2.84 -8.67
C GLY A 374 -17.83 3.32 -8.79
N LEU A 375 -16.87 2.40 -8.67
CA LEU A 375 -15.46 2.66 -8.93
C LEU A 375 -15.17 2.48 -10.42
N VAL A 376 -14.20 3.22 -10.95
CA VAL A 376 -13.79 3.17 -12.35
C VAL A 376 -12.27 2.97 -12.45
N PRO A 377 -11.79 2.19 -13.43
CA PRO A 377 -10.35 2.12 -13.71
C PRO A 377 -9.81 3.50 -14.08
N MET A 378 -8.79 3.96 -13.35
CA MET A 378 -8.05 5.19 -13.67
C MET A 378 -7.28 5.01 -14.98
N LYS A 379 -7.38 5.95 -15.92
CA LYS A 379 -6.71 5.85 -17.22
C LYS A 379 -5.18 5.91 -17.06
N SER A 380 -4.45 5.35 -18.02
CA SER A 380 -3.00 5.51 -18.08
C SER A 380 -2.63 6.99 -18.06
N PHE A 381 -1.63 7.35 -17.25
CA PHE A 381 -1.16 8.73 -17.06
C PHE A 381 -2.17 9.71 -16.47
N GLU A 382 -3.41 9.31 -16.19
CA GLU A 382 -4.38 10.17 -15.52
C GLU A 382 -3.98 10.27 -14.05
N ARG A 383 -3.52 11.45 -13.66
CA ARG A 383 -3.19 11.79 -12.27
C ARG A 383 -3.59 13.25 -12.08
N GLY A 384 -4.28 13.56 -10.98
CA GLY A 384 -4.91 14.87 -10.72
C GLY A 384 -3.97 16.08 -10.85
N GLY A 385 -4.52 17.28 -10.70
CA GLY A 385 -3.92 18.57 -11.11
C GLY A 385 -2.54 18.98 -10.56
N PHE A 386 -1.85 18.15 -9.77
CA PHE A 386 -0.49 18.40 -9.27
C PHE A 386 0.60 17.71 -10.09
N ARG A 387 0.26 17.25 -11.30
CA ARG A 387 1.13 16.47 -12.18
C ARG A 387 2.24 17.28 -12.87
N GLU A 388 2.17 18.60 -12.86
CA GLU A 388 3.03 19.42 -13.75
C GLU A 388 4.36 19.86 -13.16
N ALA A 389 4.58 19.72 -11.85
CA ALA A 389 5.88 20.03 -11.30
C ALA A 389 6.75 18.77 -11.31
N SER A 390 7.67 18.67 -12.26
CA SER A 390 8.78 17.72 -12.14
C SER A 390 9.54 18.02 -10.84
N TRP A 391 10.33 17.06 -10.33
CA TRP A 391 11.23 17.39 -9.23
C TRP A 391 12.13 18.60 -9.57
N ALA A 392 12.50 18.78 -10.83
CA ALA A 392 13.24 19.97 -11.25
C ALA A 392 12.41 21.26 -11.03
N ASP A 393 11.13 21.26 -11.40
CA ASP A 393 10.23 22.41 -11.23
C ASP A 393 9.93 22.68 -9.74
N MET A 394 9.72 21.61 -8.95
CA MET A 394 9.53 21.73 -7.50
C MET A 394 10.80 22.22 -6.81
N LYS A 395 11.97 21.70 -7.17
CA LYS A 395 13.27 22.14 -6.64
C LYS A 395 13.51 23.62 -6.91
N GLN A 396 13.14 24.10 -8.11
CA GLN A 396 13.26 25.52 -8.48
C GLN A 396 12.32 26.42 -7.67
N SER A 397 11.14 25.92 -7.30
CA SER A 397 10.17 26.66 -6.46
C SER A 397 10.49 26.66 -4.95
N ILE A 398 11.18 25.62 -4.45
CA ILE A 398 11.48 25.42 -3.02
C ILE A 398 12.87 25.93 -2.64
N MET A 399 13.81 25.95 -3.59
CA MET A 399 15.20 26.42 -3.40
C MET A 399 15.54 27.45 -4.48
N PRO A 400 15.14 28.73 -4.35
CA PRO A 400 15.66 29.76 -5.23
C PRO A 400 17.18 29.86 -5.04
N ASP A 401 17.92 29.87 -6.15
CA ASP A 401 19.38 29.91 -6.21
C ASP A 401 19.97 30.92 -5.21
N ILE A 402 20.82 30.43 -4.31
CA ILE A 402 21.66 31.25 -3.42
C ILE A 402 22.88 31.80 -4.20
N SER A 403 22.77 32.02 -5.52
CA SER A 403 23.92 32.35 -6.37
C SER A 403 23.83 33.68 -7.15
N SER A 404 22.90 34.58 -6.83
CA SER A 404 22.81 35.88 -7.54
C SER A 404 22.95 37.13 -6.66
N THR A 405 23.42 37.02 -5.42
CA THR A 405 23.59 38.18 -4.51
C THR A 405 25.02 38.39 -4.01
N THR A 406 26.02 38.37 -4.89
CA THR A 406 27.36 38.92 -4.60
C THR A 406 28.15 39.25 -5.87
N ALA A 407 27.65 40.15 -6.72
CA ALA A 407 28.49 40.81 -7.73
C ALA A 407 27.83 42.07 -8.29
N SER A 408 27.72 43.14 -7.50
CA SER A 408 27.76 44.52 -8.00
C SER A 408 27.65 45.52 -6.85
N SER A 409 28.81 45.88 -6.28
CA SER A 409 29.10 47.26 -5.84
C SER A 409 30.57 47.33 -5.40
N VAL A 410 31.47 47.49 -6.37
CA VAL A 410 32.80 48.06 -6.13
C VAL A 410 32.95 49.25 -7.07
N ALA A 411 32.80 50.44 -6.47
CA ALA A 411 33.47 51.71 -6.77
C ALA A 411 33.10 52.44 -8.10
N PRO A 412 33.32 53.76 -8.20
CA PRO A 412 34.16 54.65 -7.37
C PRO A 412 33.45 55.25 -6.15
#